data_AF-A0A820P4D7-F1
#
_entry.id   AF-A0A820P4D7-F1
#
_cell.length_a   1.000
_cell.length_b   1.000
_cell.length_c   1.000
_cell.angle_alpha   90.00
_cell.angle_beta   90.00
_cell.angle_gamma   90.00
#
_symmetry.space_group_name_H-M   'P 1'
#
loop_
_entity.id
_entity.type
_entity.pdbx_description
1 polymer ?
#
loop_
_entity_poly.entity_id
_entity_poly.type
_entity_poly.pdbx_seq_one_letter_code
_entity_poly.pdbx_strand_id
1 'polypeptide(L)'
;MVCTCNAGYTNTGSADNVVCKDSCTIKNGGCGPHATCSHHAKTNAVKCTCKPGYTNTGSAVNVVCKDSCTIKNGGCGPHATCSHHAKTNAVKCTDKADYTNTGSASGDIRIATIRANAKWSQNGVTVAGGNGPGAAANQFNFPLGLFLDDDQTVVIADWGNDRIMQWKNGDTTNRQVVAGGNGIGNGLNQLRGPTDVLIDKETDSLIICDWQNERVVRWSRRSGTTQGEILIDNIACWGLAMDEQRNLYISDVKKYEVRRYKLGEKSGTLVAGGNGQGAGLNQLNGPLHLFVDRQQNVYVSDSNNHRVVKWKKWATEGFVVVGGQGKGSALTQFNLPHGIFVDALGTVYVADCYNHRVMRWTQGAQQGTVIAGGIGYGTGANQLGYPRGVSLDRHGNLYVADNSNDRVQRFSIEKDC
;
A
#
# COMPACT_ATOMS: atom_id res chain seq x y z
N MET A 1 -43.26 -14.13 47.45
CA MET A 1 -42.60 -13.24 46.48
C MET A 1 -41.12 -13.63 46.48
N VAL A 2 -40.57 -14.11 45.37
CA VAL A 2 -39.16 -14.55 45.33
C VAL A 2 -38.31 -13.36 44.89
N CYS A 3 -37.49 -12.84 45.79
CA CYS A 3 -36.50 -11.82 45.44
C CYS A 3 -35.36 -12.49 44.65
N THR A 4 -34.96 -11.90 43.52
CA THR A 4 -33.84 -12.38 42.72
C THR A 4 -32.97 -11.21 42.29
N CYS A 5 -31.70 -11.48 42.00
CA CYS A 5 -30.77 -10.46 41.53
C CYS A 5 -31.01 -10.12 40.06
N ASN A 6 -30.82 -8.86 39.70
CA ASN A 6 -30.84 -8.40 38.32
C ASN A 6 -29.70 -9.03 37.50
N ALA A 7 -29.88 -9.07 36.17
CA ALA A 7 -28.86 -9.53 35.25
C ALA A 7 -27.51 -8.82 35.50
N GLY A 8 -26.44 -9.61 35.59
CA GLY A 8 -25.11 -9.11 35.95
C GLY A 8 -24.76 -9.21 37.44
N TYR A 9 -25.68 -9.61 38.32
CA TYR A 9 -25.43 -9.73 39.76
C TYR A 9 -25.66 -11.16 40.27
N THR A 10 -24.82 -11.59 41.22
CA THR A 10 -24.90 -12.91 41.86
C THR A 10 -25.44 -12.76 43.29
N ASN A 11 -26.42 -13.59 43.66
CA ASN A 11 -26.87 -13.64 45.05
C ASN A 11 -25.79 -14.31 45.93
N THR A 12 -25.32 -13.57 46.92
CA THR A 12 -24.33 -14.01 47.91
C THR A 12 -24.91 -14.18 49.31
N GLY A 13 -26.22 -13.91 49.47
CA GLY A 13 -26.97 -14.12 50.71
C GLY A 13 -27.76 -15.43 50.72
N SER A 14 -28.69 -15.58 51.65
CA SER A 14 -29.57 -16.76 51.76
C SER A 14 -30.81 -16.63 50.88
N ALA A 15 -31.63 -17.68 50.81
CA ALA A 15 -32.89 -17.66 50.06
C ALA A 15 -33.89 -16.60 50.58
N ASP A 16 -33.86 -16.35 51.90
CA ASP A 16 -34.75 -15.38 52.56
C ASP A 16 -34.12 -14.00 52.74
N ASN A 17 -32.82 -13.84 52.44
CA ASN A 17 -32.09 -12.58 52.54
C ASN A 17 -31.13 -12.42 51.36
N VAL A 18 -31.66 -11.92 50.24
CA VAL A 18 -30.94 -11.78 48.96
C VAL A 18 -29.96 -10.60 49.02
N VAL A 19 -28.68 -10.89 48.80
CA VAL A 19 -27.60 -9.89 48.76
C VAL A 19 -26.91 -9.97 47.39
N CYS A 20 -27.21 -9.02 46.52
CA CYS A 20 -26.68 -9.00 45.16
C CYS A 20 -25.33 -8.29 45.09
N LYS A 21 -24.31 -9.01 44.61
CA LYS A 21 -22.99 -8.44 44.30
C LYS A 21 -22.70 -8.55 42.81
N ASP A 22 -21.89 -7.65 42.28
CA ASP A 22 -21.46 -7.68 40.88
C ASP A 22 -20.84 -9.05 40.56
N SER A 23 -21.44 -9.76 39.61
CA SER A 23 -20.98 -11.08 39.19
C SER A 23 -19.53 -11.07 38.71
N CYS A 24 -19.03 -10.00 38.11
CA CYS A 24 -17.62 -9.91 37.69
C CYS A 24 -16.64 -9.92 38.87
N THR A 25 -17.06 -9.46 40.05
CA THR A 25 -16.25 -9.54 41.28
C THR A 25 -16.30 -10.92 41.93
N ILE A 26 -17.30 -11.74 41.57
CA ILE A 26 -17.52 -13.08 42.12
C ILE A 26 -17.10 -14.13 41.09
N LYS A 27 -15.96 -14.81 41.33
CA LYS A 27 -15.41 -15.84 40.42
C LYS A 27 -15.29 -15.35 38.96
N ASN A 28 -14.97 -14.06 38.75
CA ASN A 28 -14.82 -13.45 37.42
C ASN A 28 -16.08 -13.62 36.53
N GLY A 29 -17.28 -13.63 37.11
CA GLY A 29 -18.53 -13.82 36.38
C GLY A 29 -18.66 -15.17 35.67
N GLY A 30 -17.87 -16.17 36.07
CA GLY A 30 -17.78 -17.45 35.37
C GLY A 30 -16.89 -17.43 34.13
N CYS A 31 -16.22 -16.32 33.84
CA CYS A 31 -15.27 -16.22 32.73
C CYS A 31 -13.98 -17.01 33.03
N GLY A 32 -13.44 -17.67 32.01
CA GLY A 32 -12.18 -18.41 32.11
C GLY A 32 -10.97 -17.54 32.51
N PRO A 33 -9.85 -18.16 32.90
CA PRO A 33 -8.70 -17.47 33.50
C PRO A 33 -8.02 -16.43 32.58
N HIS A 34 -8.09 -16.64 31.26
CA HIS A 34 -7.56 -15.73 30.24
C HIS A 34 -8.62 -14.80 29.64
N ALA A 35 -9.79 -14.69 30.27
CA ALA A 35 -10.85 -13.76 29.91
C ALA A 35 -11.06 -12.70 31.00
N THR A 36 -11.52 -11.54 30.56
CA THR A 36 -11.96 -10.43 31.41
C THR A 36 -13.49 -10.42 31.44
N CYS A 37 -14.05 -10.27 32.64
CA CYS A 37 -15.48 -10.09 32.83
C CYS A 37 -15.86 -8.61 32.68
N SER A 38 -17.00 -8.36 32.03
CA SER A 38 -17.59 -7.03 31.85
C SER A 38 -19.11 -7.14 31.74
N HIS A 39 -19.83 -6.02 31.73
CA HIS A 39 -21.28 -5.99 31.52
C HIS A 39 -21.64 -5.59 30.09
N HIS A 40 -22.62 -6.27 29.52
CA HIS A 40 -23.21 -5.87 28.25
C HIS A 40 -24.00 -4.56 28.40
N ALA A 41 -23.67 -3.55 27.59
CA ALA A 41 -24.18 -2.18 27.74
C ALA A 41 -25.72 -2.03 27.75
N LYS A 42 -26.46 -2.97 27.13
CA LYS A 42 -27.94 -2.89 27.02
C LYS A 42 -28.69 -3.80 27.99
N THR A 43 -28.12 -4.94 28.33
CA THR A 43 -28.82 -6.00 29.08
C THR A 43 -28.23 -6.21 30.48
N ASN A 44 -27.10 -5.56 30.76
CA ASN A 44 -26.29 -5.71 31.97
C ASN A 44 -25.80 -7.15 32.25
N ALA A 45 -26.08 -8.10 31.36
CA ALA A 45 -25.61 -9.47 31.47
C ALA A 45 -24.08 -9.54 31.46
N VAL A 46 -23.54 -10.54 32.15
CA VAL A 46 -22.09 -10.82 32.15
C VAL A 46 -21.63 -11.13 30.72
N LYS A 47 -20.52 -10.50 30.34
CA LYS A 47 -19.82 -10.70 29.07
C LYS A 47 -18.35 -10.99 29.33
N CYS A 48 -17.91 -12.16 28.88
CA CYS A 48 -16.51 -12.54 28.89
C CYS A 48 -15.82 -12.10 27.60
N THR A 49 -14.58 -11.62 27.68
CA THR A 49 -13.77 -11.28 26.50
C THR A 49 -12.32 -11.66 26.74
N CYS A 50 -11.66 -12.29 25.77
CA CYS A 50 -10.27 -12.71 25.93
C CYS A 50 -9.35 -11.52 26.22
N LYS A 51 -8.42 -11.72 27.15
CA LYS A 51 -7.35 -10.76 27.44
C LYS A 51 -6.46 -10.58 26.19
N PRO A 52 -5.75 -9.44 26.05
CA PRO A 52 -4.78 -9.27 24.97
C PRO A 52 -3.80 -10.44 24.92
N GLY A 53 -3.53 -10.94 23.71
CA GLY A 53 -2.71 -12.14 23.50
C GLY A 53 -3.47 -13.47 23.49
N TYR A 54 -4.78 -13.47 23.69
CA TYR A 54 -5.58 -14.70 23.64
C TYR A 54 -6.71 -14.60 22.61
N THR A 55 -6.92 -15.69 21.87
CA THR A 55 -7.95 -15.82 20.84
C THR A 55 -9.13 -16.61 21.39
N ASN A 56 -10.37 -16.13 21.17
CA ASN A 56 -11.56 -16.91 21.48
C ASN A 56 -11.72 -18.06 20.46
N THR A 57 -11.57 -19.30 20.91
CA THR A 57 -11.82 -20.50 20.12
C THR A 57 -13.17 -21.16 20.45
N GLY A 58 -13.96 -20.56 21.34
CA GLY A 58 -15.30 -21.00 21.72
C GLY A 58 -16.41 -20.25 20.98
N SER A 59 -17.62 -20.27 21.52
CA SER A 59 -18.76 -19.53 20.97
C SER A 59 -18.85 -18.11 21.57
N ALA A 60 -19.81 -17.32 21.08
CA ALA A 60 -20.09 -15.99 21.63
C ALA A 60 -20.60 -16.02 23.08
N VAL A 61 -21.18 -17.15 23.50
CA VAL A 61 -21.73 -17.36 24.85
C VAL A 61 -20.75 -18.13 25.73
N ASN A 62 -20.06 -19.12 25.17
CA ASN A 62 -19.05 -19.92 25.87
C ASN A 62 -17.65 -19.55 25.37
N VAL A 63 -17.11 -18.45 25.91
CA VAL A 63 -15.81 -17.91 25.52
C VAL A 63 -14.67 -18.80 26.04
N VAL A 64 -13.84 -19.31 25.12
CA VAL A 64 -12.67 -20.15 25.43
C VAL A 64 -11.44 -19.45 24.89
N CYS A 65 -10.60 -18.91 25.79
CA CYS A 65 -9.43 -18.13 25.41
C CYS A 65 -8.18 -19.00 25.39
N LYS A 66 -7.63 -19.23 24.20
CA LYS A 66 -6.34 -19.91 24.00
C LYS A 66 -5.26 -18.91 23.60
N ASP A 67 -4.01 -19.21 23.95
CA ASP A 67 -2.87 -18.37 23.58
C ASP A 67 -2.85 -18.16 22.06
N SER A 68 -2.94 -16.89 21.65
CA SER A 68 -2.96 -16.52 20.24
C SER A 68 -1.72 -17.03 19.50
N CYS A 69 -0.54 -17.10 20.12
CA CYS A 69 0.66 -17.62 19.47
C CYS A 69 0.55 -19.10 19.07
N THR A 70 -0.25 -19.89 19.79
CA THR A 70 -0.53 -21.28 19.43
C THR A 70 -1.59 -21.43 18.35
N ILE A 71 -2.33 -20.35 18.06
CA ILE A 71 -3.44 -20.32 17.09
C ILE A 71 -3.04 -19.44 15.90
N LYS A 72 -2.72 -20.06 14.75
CA LYS A 72 -2.27 -19.35 13.55
C LYS A 72 -1.07 -18.41 13.81
N ASN A 73 -0.13 -18.81 14.67
CA ASN A 73 1.05 -18.03 15.03
C ASN A 73 0.73 -16.61 15.52
N GLY A 74 -0.41 -16.40 16.19
CA GLY A 74 -0.85 -15.08 16.65
C GLY A 74 -1.18 -14.09 15.53
N GLY A 75 -1.36 -14.56 14.30
CA GLY A 75 -1.44 -13.72 13.11
C GLY A 75 -0.06 -13.27 12.60
N CYS A 76 1.03 -13.71 13.21
CA CYS A 76 2.38 -13.47 12.72
C CYS A 76 2.67 -14.31 11.47
N GLY A 77 3.38 -13.72 10.51
CA GLY A 77 3.80 -14.43 9.29
C GLY A 77 4.66 -15.67 9.59
N PRO A 78 4.78 -16.62 8.64
CA PRO A 78 5.42 -17.93 8.84
C PRO A 78 6.92 -17.87 9.22
N HIS A 79 7.57 -16.73 8.99
CA HIS A 79 8.99 -16.50 9.31
C HIS A 79 9.21 -15.53 10.50
N ALA A 80 8.13 -15.18 11.21
CA ALA A 80 8.19 -14.44 12.47
C ALA A 80 7.84 -15.37 13.64
N THR A 81 8.50 -15.14 14.76
CA THR A 81 8.21 -15.79 16.03
C THR A 81 7.15 -14.97 16.76
N CYS A 82 6.02 -15.60 17.06
CA CYS A 82 5.02 -15.00 17.94
C CYS A 82 5.49 -15.03 19.39
N SER A 83 5.29 -13.92 20.09
CA SER A 83 5.60 -13.75 21.51
C SER A 83 4.61 -12.79 22.17
N HIS A 84 4.65 -12.66 23.49
CA HIS A 84 3.82 -11.67 24.20
C HIS A 84 4.60 -10.42 24.55
N HIS A 85 3.98 -9.25 24.35
CA HIS A 85 4.52 -7.99 24.83
C HIS A 85 4.51 -7.95 26.36
N ALA A 86 5.68 -7.72 26.97
CA ALA A 86 5.90 -7.87 28.41
C ALA A 86 4.95 -7.06 29.32
N LYS A 87 4.41 -5.92 28.83
CA LYS A 87 3.52 -5.05 29.63
C LYS A 87 2.04 -5.24 29.36
N THR A 88 1.68 -5.53 28.11
CA THR A 88 0.28 -5.52 27.66
C THR A 88 -0.25 -6.91 27.37
N ASN A 89 0.65 -7.90 27.32
CA ASN A 89 0.40 -9.27 26.89
C ASN A 89 -0.12 -9.42 25.45
N ALA A 90 -0.23 -8.32 24.70
CA ALA A 90 -0.61 -8.34 23.30
C ALA A 90 0.38 -9.18 22.47
N VAL A 91 -0.10 -9.78 21.38
CA VAL A 91 0.76 -10.49 20.43
C VAL A 91 1.84 -9.54 19.90
N LYS A 92 3.07 -10.02 19.93
CA LYS A 92 4.26 -9.37 19.36
C LYS A 92 4.91 -10.36 18.38
N CYS A 93 4.95 -9.98 17.12
CA CYS A 93 5.70 -10.71 16.10
C CYS A 93 7.14 -10.20 16.06
N THR A 94 8.10 -11.09 16.19
CA THR A 94 9.53 -10.75 16.04
C THR A 94 10.10 -11.59 14.92
N ASP A 95 10.75 -10.97 13.94
CA ASP A 95 11.31 -11.72 12.82
C ASP A 95 12.48 -12.61 13.25
N LYS A 96 12.63 -13.76 12.58
CA LYS A 96 13.82 -14.61 12.72
C LYS A 96 15.04 -13.88 12.13
N ALA A 97 16.24 -14.12 12.67
CA ALA A 97 17.45 -13.31 12.49
C ALA A 97 17.89 -13.01 11.04
N ASP A 98 17.43 -13.80 10.06
CA ASP A 98 17.75 -13.62 8.63
C ASP A 98 16.62 -12.93 7.82
N TYR A 99 15.56 -12.46 8.49
CA TYR A 99 14.38 -11.86 7.88
C TYR A 99 14.12 -10.47 8.46
N THR A 100 14.95 -9.46 8.14
CA THR A 100 14.62 -8.09 8.53
C THR A 100 13.43 -7.59 7.71
N ASN A 101 12.34 -7.23 8.41
CA ASN A 101 11.12 -6.66 7.82
C ASN A 101 11.43 -5.51 6.83
N THR A 102 11.08 -5.66 5.56
CA THR A 102 11.40 -4.69 4.50
C THR A 102 10.18 -3.90 4.00
N GLY A 103 10.23 -2.56 4.10
CA GLY A 103 9.07 -1.66 4.04
C GLY A 103 8.26 -1.78 2.75
N SER A 104 6.95 -2.01 2.89
CA SER A 104 6.00 -1.71 1.81
C SER A 104 4.91 -0.79 2.36
N ALA A 105 4.66 0.31 1.66
CA ALA A 105 3.28 0.77 1.51
C ALA A 105 2.59 -0.26 0.63
N SER A 106 1.44 -0.77 1.07
CA SER A 106 0.62 -1.85 0.52
C SER A 106 1.11 -3.28 0.83
N GLY A 107 0.20 -4.12 1.29
CA GLY A 107 0.49 -5.39 1.95
C GLY A 107 1.44 -6.35 1.21
N ASP A 108 2.31 -6.95 2.03
CA ASP A 108 2.88 -8.30 1.90
C ASP A 108 3.91 -8.65 0.81
N ILE A 109 4.33 -7.73 -0.07
CA ILE A 109 5.53 -8.01 -0.88
C ILE A 109 6.79 -7.74 -0.04
N ARG A 110 7.26 -8.78 0.66
CA ARG A 110 8.52 -8.80 1.39
C ARG A 110 9.70 -8.79 0.43
N ILE A 111 10.20 -7.62 0.06
CA ILE A 111 11.41 -7.50 -0.78
C ILE A 111 12.62 -8.01 0.01
N ALA A 112 13.25 -9.08 -0.46
CA ALA A 112 14.54 -9.52 0.05
C ALA A 112 15.52 -8.36 0.00
N THR A 113 16.29 -8.14 1.08
CA THR A 113 17.21 -7.00 1.20
C THR A 113 18.09 -6.89 -0.05
N ILE A 114 17.85 -5.84 -0.84
CA ILE A 114 18.60 -5.59 -2.06
C ILE A 114 19.96 -5.05 -1.65
N ARG A 115 21.02 -5.84 -1.89
CA ARG A 115 22.38 -5.47 -1.51
C ARG A 115 22.76 -4.13 -2.14
N ALA A 116 23.58 -3.34 -1.44
CA ALA A 116 24.06 -2.05 -1.96
C ALA A 116 24.75 -2.20 -3.34
N ASN A 117 25.48 -3.29 -3.55
CA ASN A 117 26.17 -3.62 -4.81
C ASN A 117 25.33 -4.41 -5.82
N ALA A 118 24.04 -4.65 -5.56
CA ALA A 118 23.18 -5.38 -6.48
C ALA A 118 23.17 -4.73 -7.87
N LYS A 119 23.20 -5.57 -8.90
CA LYS A 119 23.11 -5.17 -10.31
C LYS A 119 21.83 -5.71 -10.91
N TRP A 120 21.26 -4.96 -11.83
CA TRP A 120 20.11 -5.38 -12.62
C TRP A 120 20.57 -5.75 -14.02
N SER A 121 19.93 -6.77 -14.59
CA SER A 121 20.10 -7.12 -15.99
C SER A 121 19.88 -5.88 -16.85
N GLN A 122 20.79 -5.59 -17.78
CA GLN A 122 20.65 -4.42 -18.63
C GLN A 122 19.52 -4.56 -19.65
N ASN A 123 19.25 -5.80 -20.08
CA ASN A 123 18.10 -6.13 -20.91
C ASN A 123 16.91 -6.46 -20.01
N GLY A 124 15.79 -5.78 -20.27
CA GLY A 124 14.49 -6.08 -19.71
C GLY A 124 13.79 -7.21 -20.46
N VAL A 125 12.83 -7.82 -19.78
CA VAL A 125 11.89 -8.78 -20.36
C VAL A 125 10.51 -8.14 -20.34
N THR A 126 9.85 -8.04 -21.50
CA THR A 126 8.45 -7.63 -21.56
C THR A 126 7.59 -8.65 -20.84
N VAL A 127 6.94 -8.25 -19.75
CA VAL A 127 6.07 -9.11 -18.94
C VAL A 127 4.59 -8.85 -19.19
N ALA A 128 4.24 -7.67 -19.72
CA ALA A 128 2.89 -7.31 -20.14
C ALA A 128 2.91 -6.30 -21.30
N GLY A 129 1.89 -6.34 -22.16
CA GLY A 129 1.79 -5.46 -23.33
C GLY A 129 2.82 -5.76 -24.43
N GLY A 130 3.28 -4.71 -25.12
CA GLY A 130 4.31 -4.80 -26.17
C GLY A 130 3.83 -5.32 -27.53
N ASN A 131 2.52 -5.42 -27.73
CA ASN A 131 1.89 -5.87 -28.99
C ASN A 131 1.32 -4.68 -29.79
N GLY A 132 1.98 -3.53 -29.69
CA GLY A 132 1.51 -2.25 -30.22
C GLY A 132 0.42 -1.60 -29.35
N PRO A 133 0.12 -0.32 -29.62
CA PRO A 133 -0.93 0.41 -28.92
C PRO A 133 -2.32 -0.16 -29.29
N GLY A 134 -3.20 -0.30 -28.30
CA GLY A 134 -4.59 -0.67 -28.54
C GLY A 134 -5.32 -1.22 -27.34
N ALA A 135 -6.61 -1.54 -27.53
CA ALA A 135 -7.51 -2.00 -26.48
C ALA A 135 -7.70 -3.53 -26.42
N ALA A 136 -6.98 -4.31 -27.25
CA ALA A 136 -7.04 -5.76 -27.14
C ALA A 136 -6.52 -6.25 -25.78
N ALA A 137 -6.86 -7.48 -25.39
CA ALA A 137 -6.48 -8.05 -24.09
C ALA A 137 -4.95 -8.20 -23.89
N ASN A 138 -4.17 -8.13 -24.98
CA ASN A 138 -2.72 -8.21 -24.99
C ASN A 138 -2.03 -6.87 -25.33
N GLN A 139 -2.78 -5.78 -25.46
CA GLN A 139 -2.30 -4.46 -25.81
C GLN A 139 -2.53 -3.49 -24.65
N PHE A 140 -1.68 -2.47 -24.58
CA PHE A 140 -1.89 -1.30 -23.74
C PHE A 140 -1.94 -0.06 -24.62
N ASN A 141 -2.36 1.06 -24.05
CA ASN A 141 -2.28 2.38 -24.63
C ASN A 141 -1.84 3.33 -23.51
N PHE A 142 -0.55 3.66 -23.49
CA PHE A 142 0.07 4.50 -22.45
C PHE A 142 -0.11 3.96 -21.01
N PRO A 143 0.44 2.79 -20.65
CA PRO A 143 0.41 2.30 -19.27
C PRO A 143 1.13 3.28 -18.32
N LEU A 144 0.53 3.58 -17.16
CA LEU A 144 1.04 4.56 -16.18
C LEU A 144 1.46 3.91 -14.85
N GLY A 145 0.58 3.92 -13.85
CA GLY A 145 0.79 3.28 -12.56
C GLY A 145 0.69 1.76 -12.67
N LEU A 146 1.51 1.07 -11.88
CA LEU A 146 1.47 -0.38 -11.77
C LEU A 146 1.65 -0.80 -10.32
N PHE A 147 1.10 -1.96 -10.00
CA PHE A 147 1.18 -2.55 -8.68
C PHE A 147 1.35 -4.06 -8.80
N LEU A 148 2.23 -4.62 -7.98
CA LEU A 148 2.46 -6.06 -7.95
C LEU A 148 1.53 -6.66 -6.88
N ASP A 149 0.61 -7.53 -7.31
CA ASP A 149 -0.27 -8.29 -6.42
C ASP A 149 0.51 -9.44 -5.77
N ASP A 150 1.41 -10.05 -6.53
CA ASP A 150 2.40 -11.02 -6.10
C ASP A 150 3.59 -10.96 -7.09
N ASP A 151 4.57 -11.87 -6.99
CA ASP A 151 5.76 -11.85 -7.87
C ASP A 151 5.47 -12.08 -9.37
N GLN A 152 4.29 -12.59 -9.68
CA GLN A 152 3.88 -12.94 -11.03
C GLN A 152 2.73 -12.06 -11.50
N THR A 153 1.90 -11.56 -10.61
CA THR A 153 0.70 -10.82 -10.96
C THR A 153 0.92 -9.32 -10.83
N VAL A 154 0.78 -8.60 -11.93
CA VAL A 154 0.82 -7.13 -11.97
C VAL A 154 -0.56 -6.59 -12.35
N VAL A 155 -1.00 -5.53 -11.69
CA VAL A 155 -2.14 -4.71 -12.11
C VAL A 155 -1.63 -3.37 -12.63
N ILE A 156 -2.16 -2.93 -13.76
CA ILE A 156 -1.67 -1.76 -14.51
C ILE A 156 -2.83 -0.82 -14.80
N ALA A 157 -2.63 0.46 -14.56
CA ALA A 157 -3.48 1.52 -15.08
C ALA A 157 -3.16 1.75 -16.56
N ASP A 158 -4.06 1.29 -17.43
CA ASP A 158 -3.96 1.41 -18.89
C ASP A 158 -4.69 2.69 -19.32
N TRP A 159 -4.00 3.82 -19.15
CA TRP A 159 -4.57 5.16 -19.15
C TRP A 159 -5.36 5.47 -20.42
N GLY A 160 -4.80 5.18 -21.59
CA GLY A 160 -5.42 5.49 -22.89
C GLY A 160 -6.59 4.59 -23.27
N ASN A 161 -6.84 3.54 -22.49
CA ASN A 161 -7.98 2.62 -22.67
C ASN A 161 -8.97 2.67 -21.51
N ASP A 162 -8.81 3.62 -20.57
CA ASP A 162 -9.74 3.85 -19.45
C ASP A 162 -10.06 2.59 -18.65
N ARG A 163 -9.03 1.79 -18.35
CA ARG A 163 -9.19 0.49 -17.69
C ARG A 163 -8.02 0.14 -16.78
N ILE A 164 -8.26 -0.78 -15.86
CA ILE A 164 -7.23 -1.49 -15.11
C ILE A 164 -7.11 -2.91 -15.67
N MET A 165 -5.89 -3.28 -16.02
CA MET A 165 -5.56 -4.60 -16.52
C MET A 165 -4.83 -5.39 -15.44
N GLN A 166 -5.22 -6.64 -15.22
CA GLN A 166 -4.44 -7.61 -14.46
C GLN A 166 -3.74 -8.56 -15.42
N TRP A 167 -2.46 -8.81 -15.14
CA TRP A 167 -1.61 -9.64 -15.97
C TRP A 167 -0.76 -10.56 -15.11
N LYS A 168 -0.80 -11.86 -15.38
CA LYS A 168 0.07 -12.84 -14.73
C LYS A 168 1.24 -13.21 -15.63
N ASN A 169 2.45 -12.95 -15.15
CA ASN A 169 3.70 -13.22 -15.83
C ASN A 169 3.88 -14.72 -16.10
N GLY A 170 4.31 -15.07 -17.31
CA GLY A 170 4.42 -16.46 -17.77
C GLY A 170 3.10 -17.11 -18.16
N ASP A 171 1.96 -16.44 -17.98
CA ASP A 171 0.64 -16.94 -18.35
C ASP A 171 0.00 -16.03 -19.41
N THR A 172 0.21 -16.38 -20.67
CA THR A 172 -0.38 -15.66 -21.81
C THR A 172 -1.89 -15.84 -21.93
N THR A 173 -2.52 -16.68 -21.10
CA THR A 173 -3.97 -16.90 -21.11
C THR A 173 -4.71 -16.11 -20.03
N ASN A 174 -3.99 -15.65 -19.01
CA ASN A 174 -4.57 -15.00 -17.82
C ASN A 174 -4.33 -13.48 -17.82
N ARG A 175 -5.03 -12.80 -18.74
CA ARG A 175 -5.00 -11.35 -18.94
C ARG A 175 -6.43 -10.84 -18.94
N GLN A 176 -6.77 -9.96 -18.00
CA GLN A 176 -8.16 -9.59 -17.76
C GLN A 176 -8.30 -8.11 -17.47
N VAL A 177 -9.35 -7.51 -18.01
CA VAL A 177 -9.84 -6.21 -17.55
C VAL A 177 -10.49 -6.44 -16.19
N VAL A 178 -9.94 -5.82 -15.15
CA VAL A 178 -10.42 -5.99 -13.77
C VAL A 178 -11.18 -4.78 -13.23
N ALA A 179 -11.12 -3.64 -13.94
CA ALA A 179 -11.95 -2.47 -13.72
C ALA A 179 -11.98 -1.57 -14.98
N GLY A 180 -13.06 -0.82 -15.17
CA GLY A 180 -13.21 0.08 -16.33
C GLY A 180 -13.37 -0.66 -17.68
N GLY A 181 -12.97 0.00 -18.77
CA GLY A 181 -13.07 -0.56 -20.13
C GLY A 181 -14.48 -0.59 -20.73
N ASN A 182 -15.47 0.00 -20.05
CA ASN A 182 -16.88 0.04 -20.48
C ASN A 182 -17.23 1.36 -21.20
N GLY A 183 -16.30 1.86 -22.01
CA GLY A 183 -16.39 3.15 -22.69
C GLY A 183 -16.08 4.35 -21.79
N ILE A 184 -15.88 5.50 -22.44
CA ILE A 184 -15.53 6.77 -21.80
C ILE A 184 -16.75 7.29 -21.03
N GLY A 185 -16.55 7.64 -19.75
CA GLY A 185 -17.56 8.30 -18.95
C GLY A 185 -17.22 8.36 -17.46
N ASN A 186 -18.20 8.76 -16.66
CA ASN A 186 -18.08 8.93 -15.21
C ASN A 186 -19.03 8.00 -14.42
N GLY A 187 -19.68 7.03 -15.09
CA GLY A 187 -20.48 6.01 -14.43
C GLY A 187 -19.65 5.18 -13.44
N LEU A 188 -20.32 4.46 -12.52
CA LEU A 188 -19.63 3.63 -11.54
C LEU A 188 -18.97 2.39 -12.17
N ASN A 189 -19.38 1.99 -13.37
CA ASN A 189 -18.72 0.96 -14.18
C ASN A 189 -17.67 1.52 -15.17
N GLN A 190 -17.38 2.82 -15.12
CA GLN A 190 -16.48 3.50 -16.05
C GLN A 190 -15.32 4.16 -15.29
N LEU A 191 -14.18 4.23 -15.97
CA LEU A 191 -13.02 5.02 -15.56
C LEU A 191 -12.74 6.04 -16.65
N ARG A 192 -11.92 7.04 -16.33
CA ARG A 192 -11.46 8.04 -17.28
C ARG A 192 -10.06 8.54 -16.90
N GLY A 193 -9.08 8.13 -17.70
CA GLY A 193 -7.66 8.41 -17.47
C GLY A 193 -7.16 7.93 -16.11
N PRO A 194 -7.27 6.62 -15.80
CA PRO A 194 -6.71 6.09 -14.56
C PRO A 194 -5.20 6.28 -14.54
N THR A 195 -4.67 6.90 -13.50
CA THR A 195 -3.24 7.25 -13.41
C THR A 195 -2.46 6.30 -12.51
N ASP A 196 -3.11 5.75 -11.49
CA ASP A 196 -2.51 4.83 -10.53
C ASP A 196 -3.51 3.86 -9.93
N VAL A 197 -3.01 2.72 -9.46
CA VAL A 197 -3.79 1.64 -8.87
C VAL A 197 -3.00 0.94 -7.78
N LEU A 198 -3.66 0.54 -6.70
CA LEU A 198 -3.11 -0.37 -5.69
C LEU A 198 -4.15 -1.39 -5.25
N ILE A 199 -3.72 -2.42 -4.51
CA ILE A 199 -4.60 -3.47 -4.00
C ILE A 199 -4.73 -3.36 -2.47
N ASP A 200 -5.97 -3.23 -1.99
CA ASP A 200 -6.34 -3.43 -0.58
C ASP A 200 -6.65 -4.92 -0.38
N LYS A 201 -5.62 -5.68 0.04
CA LYS A 201 -5.68 -7.14 0.24
C LYS A 201 -6.73 -7.56 1.28
N GLU A 202 -6.95 -6.72 2.29
CA GLU A 202 -7.90 -7.00 3.38
C GLU A 202 -9.36 -7.02 2.89
N THR A 203 -9.68 -6.21 1.88
CA THR A 203 -11.02 -6.20 1.26
C THR A 203 -11.07 -6.87 -0.10
N ASP A 204 -9.94 -7.42 -0.56
CA ASP A 204 -9.73 -7.91 -1.92
C ASP A 204 -10.30 -6.95 -2.98
N SER A 205 -9.76 -5.72 -2.99
CA SER A 205 -10.26 -4.65 -3.84
C SER A 205 -9.12 -3.83 -4.44
N LEU A 206 -9.33 -3.35 -5.66
CA LEU A 206 -8.52 -2.31 -6.29
C LEU A 206 -8.89 -0.95 -5.68
N ILE A 207 -7.90 -0.12 -5.41
CA ILE A 207 -8.08 1.32 -5.19
C ILE A 207 -7.46 2.03 -6.38
N ILE A 208 -8.27 2.81 -7.09
CA ILE A 208 -7.92 3.35 -8.40
C ILE A 208 -8.07 4.86 -8.35
N CYS A 209 -7.03 5.54 -8.81
CA CYS A 209 -7.11 6.97 -9.06
C CYS A 209 -7.70 7.19 -10.45
N ASP A 210 -8.87 7.80 -10.51
CA ASP A 210 -9.66 8.07 -11.71
C ASP A 210 -9.57 9.58 -12.03
N TRP A 211 -8.40 10.01 -12.51
CA TRP A 211 -7.96 11.40 -12.50
C TRP A 211 -8.89 12.35 -13.26
N GLN A 212 -9.34 11.98 -14.47
CA GLN A 212 -10.21 12.89 -15.26
C GLN A 212 -11.63 13.00 -14.70
N ASN A 213 -12.06 12.01 -13.90
CA ASN A 213 -13.31 12.05 -13.15
C ASN A 213 -13.13 12.65 -11.74
N GLU A 214 -11.93 13.11 -11.39
CA GLU A 214 -11.59 13.76 -10.12
C GLU A 214 -12.00 12.97 -8.88
N ARG A 215 -11.77 11.65 -8.91
CA ARG A 215 -12.18 10.73 -7.84
C ARG A 215 -11.20 9.59 -7.62
N VAL A 216 -11.28 9.00 -6.44
CA VAL A 216 -10.67 7.71 -6.13
C VAL A 216 -11.77 6.70 -5.91
N VAL A 217 -11.71 5.58 -6.62
CA VAL A 217 -12.71 4.51 -6.56
C VAL A 217 -12.14 3.23 -5.97
N ARG A 218 -12.95 2.52 -5.19
CA ARG A 218 -12.70 1.14 -4.79
C ARG A 218 -13.44 0.22 -5.75
N TRP A 219 -12.77 -0.79 -6.28
CA TRP A 219 -13.38 -1.81 -7.14
C TRP A 219 -13.14 -3.19 -6.55
N SER A 220 -14.19 -3.89 -6.14
CA SER A 220 -14.07 -5.24 -5.58
C SER A 220 -13.59 -6.23 -6.64
N ARG A 221 -12.62 -7.09 -6.29
CA ARG A 221 -12.11 -8.15 -7.17
C ARG A 221 -12.94 -9.44 -7.09
N ARG A 222 -13.94 -9.47 -6.21
CA ARG A 222 -14.87 -10.61 -6.08
C ARG A 222 -15.72 -10.77 -7.32
N SER A 223 -15.96 -12.02 -7.71
CA SER A 223 -16.77 -12.39 -8.88
C SER A 223 -18.13 -11.69 -8.90
N GLY A 224 -18.54 -11.21 -10.07
CA GLY A 224 -19.81 -10.52 -10.30
C GLY A 224 -19.79 -9.01 -10.01
N THR A 225 -18.68 -8.45 -9.53
CA THR A 225 -18.53 -7.00 -9.37
C THR A 225 -18.36 -6.33 -10.75
N THR A 226 -19.28 -5.43 -11.11
CA THR A 226 -19.24 -4.70 -12.41
C THR A 226 -19.11 -3.19 -12.25
N GLN A 227 -19.14 -2.68 -11.02
CA GLN A 227 -19.11 -1.26 -10.67
C GLN A 227 -18.21 -1.03 -9.46
N GLY A 228 -17.53 0.12 -9.45
CA GLY A 228 -16.79 0.63 -8.31
C GLY A 228 -17.64 1.47 -7.35
N GLU A 229 -17.05 1.77 -6.20
CA GLU A 229 -17.57 2.64 -5.15
C GLU A 229 -16.66 3.87 -5.03
N ILE A 230 -17.24 5.07 -4.99
CA ILE A 230 -16.46 6.31 -4.81
C ILE A 230 -15.99 6.41 -3.36
N LEU A 231 -14.66 6.33 -3.15
CA LEU A 231 -14.06 6.55 -1.84
C LEU A 231 -13.91 8.04 -1.55
N ILE A 232 -13.33 8.79 -2.50
CA ILE A 232 -13.02 10.21 -2.40
C ILE A 232 -13.42 10.88 -3.72
N ASP A 233 -14.04 12.05 -3.66
CA ASP A 233 -14.39 12.89 -4.80
C ASP A 233 -13.68 14.26 -4.71
N ASN A 234 -13.81 15.07 -5.77
CA ASN A 234 -13.21 16.41 -5.87
C ASN A 234 -11.69 16.41 -5.57
N ILE A 235 -11.01 15.41 -6.10
CA ILE A 235 -9.58 15.19 -5.94
C ILE A 235 -8.94 14.96 -7.30
N ALA A 236 -8.00 15.82 -7.69
CA ALA A 236 -7.19 15.60 -8.89
C ALA A 236 -6.06 14.62 -8.55
N CYS A 237 -6.43 13.38 -8.26
CA CYS A 237 -5.50 12.37 -7.81
C CYS A 237 -4.47 12.04 -8.90
N TRP A 238 -3.23 11.71 -8.54
CA TRP A 238 -2.26 11.15 -9.50
C TRP A 238 -1.57 9.90 -8.99
N GLY A 239 -1.13 9.92 -7.74
CA GLY A 239 -0.45 8.81 -7.08
C GLY A 239 -1.23 8.33 -5.87
N LEU A 240 -1.13 7.03 -5.60
CA LEU A 240 -1.72 6.38 -4.44
C LEU A 240 -0.65 5.64 -3.63
N ALA A 241 -0.80 5.66 -2.31
CA ALA A 241 -0.12 4.71 -1.43
C ALA A 241 -1.02 4.32 -0.26
N MET A 242 -0.76 3.17 0.36
CA MET A 242 -1.51 2.73 1.53
C MET A 242 -0.54 2.23 2.59
N ASP A 243 -0.69 2.68 3.84
CA ASP A 243 0.15 2.18 4.94
C ASP A 243 -0.40 0.88 5.54
N GLU A 244 0.37 0.26 6.45
CA GLU A 244 -0.02 -0.98 7.14
C GLU A 244 -1.27 -0.83 8.03
N GLN A 245 -1.64 0.40 8.38
CA GLN A 245 -2.89 0.69 9.10
C GLN A 245 -4.06 0.97 8.16
N ARG A 246 -3.88 0.73 6.85
CA ARG A 246 -4.84 0.95 5.78
C ARG A 246 -5.27 2.40 5.63
N ASN A 247 -4.42 3.34 6.01
CA ASN A 247 -4.64 4.74 5.64
C ASN A 247 -4.21 4.93 4.19
N LEU A 248 -5.09 5.56 3.40
CA LEU A 248 -4.86 5.88 2.01
C LEU A 248 -4.19 7.25 1.89
N TYR A 249 -3.11 7.35 1.12
CA TYR A 249 -2.40 8.57 0.81
C TYR A 249 -2.59 8.88 -0.66
N ILE A 250 -3.00 10.11 -0.96
CA ILE A 250 -3.34 10.53 -2.32
C ILE A 250 -2.62 11.84 -2.60
N SER A 251 -1.90 11.92 -3.71
CA SER A 251 -1.39 13.20 -4.23
C SER A 251 -2.47 13.91 -5.03
N ASP A 252 -2.75 15.17 -4.69
CA ASP A 252 -3.64 16.05 -5.45
C ASP A 252 -2.79 17.05 -6.24
N VAL A 253 -2.73 16.86 -7.56
CA VAL A 253 -1.86 17.67 -8.43
C VAL A 253 -2.37 19.08 -8.65
N LYS A 254 -3.68 19.33 -8.48
CA LYS A 254 -4.25 20.68 -8.59
C LYS A 254 -4.03 21.50 -7.33
N LYS A 255 -4.00 20.85 -6.16
CA LYS A 255 -3.80 21.48 -4.86
C LYS A 255 -2.35 21.45 -4.38
N TYR A 256 -1.44 20.81 -5.11
CA TYR A 256 -0.01 20.72 -4.78
C TYR A 256 0.22 20.14 -3.38
N GLU A 257 -0.52 19.07 -3.05
CA GLU A 257 -0.52 18.49 -1.71
C GLU A 257 -0.63 16.96 -1.74
N VAL A 258 -0.29 16.33 -0.63
CA VAL A 258 -0.62 14.94 -0.34
C VAL A 258 -1.47 14.89 0.91
N ARG A 259 -2.58 14.15 0.84
CA ARG A 259 -3.49 13.93 1.98
C ARG A 259 -3.55 12.48 2.38
N ARG A 260 -3.64 12.23 3.69
CA ARG A 260 -3.89 10.91 4.29
C ARG A 260 -5.35 10.80 4.74
N TYR A 261 -6.02 9.75 4.29
CA TYR A 261 -7.39 9.40 4.61
C TYR A 261 -7.42 8.11 5.44
N LYS A 262 -8.00 8.17 6.64
CA LYS A 262 -8.38 6.96 7.37
C LYS A 262 -9.59 6.31 6.71
N LEU A 263 -9.84 5.04 7.03
CA LEU A 263 -11.02 4.33 6.53
C LEU A 263 -12.31 5.11 6.84
N GLY A 264 -13.07 5.46 5.81
CA GLY A 264 -14.32 6.23 5.90
C GLY A 264 -14.16 7.75 5.97
N GLU A 265 -12.93 8.27 6.06
CA GLU A 265 -12.66 9.72 6.06
C GLU A 265 -12.82 10.31 4.64
N LYS A 266 -13.47 11.47 4.52
CA LYS A 266 -13.70 12.14 3.22
C LYS A 266 -12.82 13.37 2.97
N SER A 267 -12.34 14.04 4.02
CA SER A 267 -11.56 15.29 3.88
C SER A 267 -10.05 15.08 3.92
N GLY A 268 -9.59 14.03 4.58
CA GLY A 268 -8.18 13.70 4.73
C GLY A 268 -7.40 14.72 5.58
N THR A 269 -6.26 14.29 6.11
CA THR A 269 -5.30 15.12 6.81
C THR A 269 -4.16 15.49 5.86
N LEU A 270 -3.79 16.78 5.76
CA LEU A 270 -2.62 17.24 5.00
C LEU A 270 -1.34 16.63 5.60
N VAL A 271 -0.50 16.01 4.75
CA VAL A 271 0.76 15.37 5.19
C VAL A 271 2.00 15.79 4.38
N ALA A 272 1.83 16.44 3.23
CA ALA A 272 2.91 17.07 2.47
C ALA A 272 2.37 18.20 1.58
N GLY A 273 3.15 19.25 1.36
CA GLY A 273 2.76 20.40 0.53
C GLY A 273 1.63 21.25 1.13
N GLY A 274 0.69 21.69 0.30
CA GLY A 274 -0.49 22.47 0.72
C GLY A 274 -0.25 23.98 0.90
N ASN A 275 0.97 24.47 0.64
CA ASN A 275 1.33 25.89 0.72
C ASN A 275 1.48 26.53 -0.67
N GLY A 276 0.67 26.08 -1.63
CA GLY A 276 0.70 26.51 -3.02
C GLY A 276 1.82 25.88 -3.85
N GLN A 277 1.79 26.19 -5.15
CA GLN A 277 2.79 25.74 -6.11
C GLN A 277 4.13 26.43 -5.84
N GLY A 278 5.21 25.66 -5.72
CA GLY A 278 6.55 26.24 -5.58
C GLY A 278 7.63 25.22 -5.23
N ALA A 279 8.85 25.72 -5.01
CA ALA A 279 10.03 24.90 -4.72
C ALA A 279 10.48 24.98 -3.24
N GLY A 280 9.76 25.70 -2.38
CA GLY A 280 9.99 25.67 -0.93
C GLY A 280 9.86 24.26 -0.35
N LEU A 281 10.45 24.01 0.81
CA LEU A 281 10.40 22.69 1.48
C LEU A 281 9.02 22.35 2.05
N ASN A 282 8.14 23.33 2.16
CA ASN A 282 6.73 23.18 2.51
C ASN A 282 5.79 23.29 1.29
N GLN A 283 6.34 23.34 0.07
CA GLN A 283 5.61 23.45 -1.19
C GLN A 283 5.89 22.26 -2.11
N LEU A 284 5.01 22.04 -3.07
CA LEU A 284 5.14 21.03 -4.13
C LEU A 284 4.80 21.67 -5.48
N ASN A 285 5.29 21.08 -6.56
CA ASN A 285 4.99 21.45 -7.93
C ASN A 285 4.94 20.20 -8.80
N GLY A 286 3.72 19.76 -9.13
CA GLY A 286 3.48 18.47 -9.78
C GLY A 286 3.84 17.28 -8.88
N PRO A 287 3.14 17.08 -7.74
CA PRO A 287 3.34 15.91 -6.91
C PRO A 287 2.72 14.66 -7.57
N LEU A 288 3.46 13.98 -8.44
CA LEU A 288 2.88 12.94 -9.30
C LEU A 288 2.72 11.61 -8.55
N HIS A 289 3.82 10.96 -8.15
CA HIS A 289 3.77 9.71 -7.37
C HIS A 289 4.25 9.92 -5.94
N LEU A 290 3.83 9.00 -5.07
CA LEU A 290 4.21 9.00 -3.68
C LEU A 290 4.53 7.58 -3.17
N PHE A 291 5.33 7.50 -2.12
CA PHE A 291 5.61 6.27 -1.38
C PHE A 291 5.52 6.58 0.11
N VAL A 292 5.03 5.63 0.91
CA VAL A 292 4.93 5.77 2.37
C VAL A 292 5.71 4.66 3.04
N ASP A 293 6.68 5.01 3.89
CA ASP A 293 7.43 4.01 4.65
C ASP A 293 6.67 3.58 5.93
N ARG A 294 7.20 2.56 6.63
CA ARG A 294 6.60 2.04 7.87
C ARG A 294 6.53 3.05 9.01
N GLN A 295 7.37 4.08 8.97
CA GLN A 295 7.33 5.16 9.95
C GLN A 295 6.31 6.24 9.54
N GLN A 296 5.53 5.99 8.48
CA GLN A 296 4.57 6.92 7.88
C GLN A 296 5.24 8.21 7.40
N ASN A 297 6.50 8.12 6.98
CA ASN A 297 7.11 9.20 6.23
C ASN A 297 6.64 9.13 4.78
N VAL A 298 6.34 10.27 4.18
CA VAL A 298 5.82 10.39 2.82
C VAL A 298 6.93 10.89 1.91
N TYR A 299 7.26 10.10 0.91
CA TYR A 299 8.13 10.49 -0.19
C TYR A 299 7.24 10.93 -1.35
N VAL A 300 7.59 12.03 -1.99
CA VAL A 300 6.83 12.58 -3.11
C VAL A 300 7.77 12.89 -4.25
N SER A 301 7.43 12.43 -5.45
CA SER A 301 8.02 12.93 -6.68
C SER A 301 7.48 14.31 -6.96
N ASP A 302 8.31 15.31 -6.64
CA ASP A 302 8.03 16.72 -6.87
C ASP A 302 8.50 17.06 -8.29
N SER A 303 7.73 16.57 -9.27
CA SER A 303 8.21 16.28 -10.62
C SER A 303 8.67 17.52 -11.38
N ASN A 304 7.96 18.63 -11.25
CA ASN A 304 8.34 19.89 -11.92
C ASN A 304 9.50 20.60 -11.20
N ASN A 305 9.78 20.26 -9.95
CA ASN A 305 10.97 20.70 -9.22
C ASN A 305 12.15 19.72 -9.35
N HIS A 306 12.00 18.65 -10.12
CA HIS A 306 13.07 17.69 -10.45
C HIS A 306 13.76 17.08 -9.24
N ARG A 307 12.96 16.70 -8.24
CA ARG A 307 13.44 16.18 -6.95
C ARG A 307 12.47 15.19 -6.34
N VAL A 308 12.95 14.39 -5.40
CA VAL A 308 12.12 13.62 -4.48
C VAL A 308 12.28 14.23 -3.10
N VAL A 309 11.16 14.54 -2.45
CA VAL A 309 11.13 15.17 -1.13
C VAL A 309 10.46 14.21 -0.14
N LYS A 310 11.05 14.09 1.05
CA LYS A 310 10.52 13.27 2.15
C LYS A 310 9.97 14.17 3.25
N TRP A 311 8.72 13.96 3.64
CA TRP A 311 8.12 14.49 4.87
C TRP A 311 8.14 13.41 5.94
N LYS A 312 8.69 13.75 7.11
CA LYS A 312 8.48 12.90 8.29
C LYS A 312 7.04 13.02 8.75
N LYS A 313 6.54 11.98 9.43
CA LYS A 313 5.22 12.03 10.05
C LYS A 313 5.08 13.29 10.92
N TRP A 314 4.02 14.07 10.68
CA TRP A 314 3.72 15.35 11.36
C TRP A 314 4.66 16.53 11.06
N ALA A 315 5.59 16.39 10.11
CA ALA A 315 6.45 17.50 9.73
C ALA A 315 5.67 18.55 8.91
N THR A 316 5.96 19.82 9.13
CA THR A 316 5.39 20.96 8.38
C THR A 316 6.15 21.26 7.09
N GLU A 317 7.37 20.75 6.97
CA GLU A 317 8.23 20.83 5.79
C GLU A 317 8.95 19.50 5.55
N GLY A 318 9.31 19.26 4.30
CA GLY A 318 10.06 18.09 3.89
C GLY A 318 11.55 18.42 3.74
N PHE A 319 12.31 17.45 3.29
CA PHE A 319 13.68 17.66 2.86
C PHE A 319 13.96 16.83 1.60
N VAL A 320 14.79 17.36 0.72
CA VAL A 320 15.18 16.68 -0.51
C VAL A 320 15.99 15.45 -0.16
N VAL A 321 15.57 14.28 -0.64
CA VAL A 321 16.31 13.02 -0.43
C VAL A 321 17.17 12.66 -1.64
N VAL A 322 16.70 12.96 -2.86
CA VAL A 322 17.43 12.76 -4.12
C VAL A 322 17.02 13.82 -5.14
N GLY A 323 17.92 14.14 -6.07
CA GLY A 323 17.71 15.21 -7.06
C GLY A 323 17.84 16.61 -6.48
N GLY A 324 17.13 17.58 -7.05
CA GLY A 324 17.13 18.98 -6.58
C GLY A 324 18.30 19.83 -7.08
N GLN A 325 19.20 19.28 -7.91
CA GLN A 325 20.29 20.00 -8.56
C GLN A 325 19.87 20.61 -9.93
N GLY A 326 18.58 20.94 -10.05
CA GLY A 326 17.96 21.41 -11.29
C GLY A 326 17.64 20.30 -12.30
N LYS A 327 17.01 20.72 -13.41
CA LYS A 327 16.70 19.85 -14.56
C LYS A 327 17.99 19.43 -15.25
N GLY A 328 18.16 18.14 -15.52
CA GLY A 328 19.26 17.66 -16.36
C GLY A 328 19.39 16.15 -16.37
N SER A 329 20.47 15.65 -16.98
CA SER A 329 20.74 14.21 -17.18
C SER A 329 21.95 13.71 -16.39
N ALA A 330 22.63 14.57 -15.63
CA ALA A 330 23.70 14.15 -14.72
C ALA A 330 23.18 13.13 -13.69
N LEU A 331 24.08 12.35 -13.09
CA LEU A 331 23.72 11.34 -12.08
C LEU A 331 23.20 11.95 -10.77
N THR A 332 23.25 13.27 -10.61
CA THR A 332 22.69 14.03 -9.47
C THR A 332 21.41 14.79 -9.84
N GLN A 333 20.98 14.73 -11.10
CA GLN A 333 19.86 15.49 -11.65
C GLN A 333 18.75 14.56 -12.13
N PHE A 334 17.54 15.11 -12.20
CA PHE A 334 16.39 14.48 -12.83
C PHE A 334 15.81 15.37 -13.92
N ASN A 335 15.03 14.76 -14.79
CA ASN A 335 14.17 15.43 -15.75
C ASN A 335 12.77 14.81 -15.66
N LEU A 336 11.92 15.48 -14.87
CA LEU A 336 10.55 15.07 -14.55
C LEU A 336 10.47 13.66 -13.90
N PRO A 337 10.93 13.48 -12.65
CA PRO A 337 10.84 12.19 -11.97
C PRO A 337 9.38 11.77 -11.75
N HIS A 338 9.03 10.52 -12.02
CA HIS A 338 7.68 9.96 -11.91
C HIS A 338 7.59 8.93 -10.79
N GLY A 339 7.45 7.64 -11.11
CA GLY A 339 7.27 6.58 -10.12
C GLY A 339 8.43 6.55 -9.15
N ILE A 340 8.11 6.34 -7.88
CA ILE A 340 9.08 6.16 -6.81
C ILE A 340 8.80 4.88 -6.05
N PHE A 341 9.88 4.22 -5.69
CA PHE A 341 9.86 3.10 -4.76
C PHE A 341 10.97 3.31 -3.73
N VAL A 342 10.73 3.01 -2.47
CA VAL A 342 11.76 3.08 -1.41
C VAL A 342 11.83 1.73 -0.71
N ASP A 343 13.01 1.13 -0.70
CA ASP A 343 13.21 -0.12 0.01
C ASP A 343 13.40 0.10 1.52
N ALA A 344 13.53 -1.01 2.25
CA ALA A 344 13.71 -1.01 3.70
C ALA A 344 15.00 -0.37 4.20
N LEU A 345 16.04 -0.35 3.35
CA LEU A 345 17.31 0.29 3.64
C LEU A 345 17.26 1.79 3.36
N GLY A 346 16.10 2.31 2.92
CA GLY A 346 15.95 3.69 2.49
C GLY A 346 16.56 3.97 1.12
N THR A 347 16.84 2.93 0.32
CA THR A 347 17.26 3.10 -1.07
C THR A 347 16.08 3.63 -1.88
N VAL A 348 16.29 4.72 -2.62
CA VAL A 348 15.26 5.34 -3.46
C VAL A 348 15.46 4.94 -4.92
N TYR A 349 14.38 4.47 -5.53
CA TYR A 349 14.28 4.12 -6.94
C TYR A 349 13.34 5.10 -7.62
N VAL A 350 13.78 5.70 -8.73
CA VAL A 350 13.03 6.77 -9.40
C VAL A 350 13.01 6.53 -10.90
N ALA A 351 11.82 6.54 -11.50
CA ALA A 351 11.69 6.67 -12.95
C ALA A 351 11.99 8.13 -13.35
N ASP A 352 13.12 8.33 -14.01
CA ASP A 352 13.54 9.63 -14.53
C ASP A 352 13.03 9.78 -15.96
N CYS A 353 11.75 10.16 -16.06
CA CYS A 353 10.90 9.95 -17.23
C CYS A 353 11.49 10.51 -18.53
N TYR A 354 11.91 11.77 -18.54
CA TYR A 354 12.42 12.41 -19.77
C TYR A 354 13.90 12.11 -20.04
N ASN A 355 14.57 11.43 -19.11
CA ASN A 355 15.90 10.87 -19.35
C ASN A 355 15.86 9.38 -19.70
N HIS A 356 14.67 8.80 -19.89
CA HIS A 356 14.50 7.43 -20.40
C HIS A 356 15.22 6.36 -19.55
N ARG A 357 15.20 6.54 -18.23
CA ARG A 357 15.96 5.70 -17.30
C ARG A 357 15.27 5.50 -15.97
N VAL A 358 15.64 4.43 -15.26
CA VAL A 358 15.35 4.25 -13.84
C VAL A 358 16.66 4.37 -13.08
N MET A 359 16.65 5.19 -12.05
CA MET A 359 17.81 5.51 -11.23
C MET A 359 17.62 5.00 -9.81
N ARG A 360 18.73 4.60 -9.17
CA ARG A 360 18.78 4.11 -7.79
C ARG A 360 19.75 4.95 -6.96
N TRP A 361 19.35 5.31 -5.74
CA TRP A 361 20.20 5.93 -4.73
C TRP A 361 20.16 5.12 -3.45
N THR A 362 21.30 4.58 -3.05
CA THR A 362 21.47 4.05 -1.69
C THR A 362 21.59 5.18 -0.68
N GLN A 363 21.27 4.89 0.58
CA GLN A 363 21.37 5.88 1.65
C GLN A 363 22.78 6.48 1.73
N GLY A 364 22.88 7.81 1.70
CA GLY A 364 24.14 8.55 1.76
C GLY A 364 24.91 8.67 0.44
N ALA A 365 24.42 8.10 -0.65
CA ALA A 365 25.02 8.25 -1.97
C ALA A 365 24.99 9.72 -2.45
N GLN A 366 26.12 10.20 -2.98
CA GLN A 366 26.23 11.57 -3.51
C GLN A 366 25.61 11.71 -4.91
N GLN A 367 25.49 10.60 -5.64
CA GLN A 367 24.89 10.51 -6.97
C GLN A 367 24.19 9.16 -7.13
N GLY A 368 23.29 9.08 -8.09
CA GLY A 368 22.55 7.86 -8.38
C GLY A 368 23.26 6.95 -9.37
N THR A 369 22.74 5.75 -9.49
CA THR A 369 23.18 4.75 -10.46
C THR A 369 22.02 4.43 -11.40
N VAL A 370 22.27 4.41 -12.70
CA VAL A 370 21.30 3.92 -13.69
C VAL A 370 21.17 2.41 -13.53
N ILE A 371 19.95 1.91 -13.32
CA ILE A 371 19.68 0.46 -13.17
C ILE A 371 18.85 -0.12 -14.31
N ALA A 372 18.20 0.72 -15.11
CA ALA A 372 17.51 0.34 -16.33
C ALA A 372 17.43 1.53 -17.29
N GLY A 373 17.52 1.29 -18.60
CA GLY A 373 17.50 2.35 -19.61
C GLY A 373 18.77 3.23 -19.60
N GLY A 374 18.61 4.52 -19.89
CA GLY A 374 19.70 5.51 -19.81
C GLY A 374 20.62 5.57 -21.03
N ILE A 375 20.29 4.83 -22.09
CA ILE A 375 20.98 4.85 -23.40
C ILE A 375 20.15 5.54 -24.49
N GLY A 376 19.20 6.38 -24.08
CA GLY A 376 18.28 7.10 -24.95
C GLY A 376 16.90 6.45 -25.11
N TYR A 377 16.01 7.19 -25.76
CA TYR A 377 14.67 6.72 -26.13
C TYR A 377 14.76 5.58 -27.15
N GLY A 378 13.96 4.53 -26.97
CA GLY A 378 13.82 3.47 -27.96
C GLY A 378 13.01 2.27 -27.45
N THR A 379 12.88 1.26 -28.30
CA THR A 379 12.04 0.08 -28.08
C THR A 379 12.83 -1.19 -27.75
N GLY A 380 14.17 -1.13 -27.79
CA GLY A 380 15.05 -2.23 -27.42
C GLY A 380 14.84 -2.71 -25.98
N ALA A 381 15.33 -3.91 -25.66
CA ALA A 381 15.19 -4.49 -24.31
C ALA A 381 15.91 -3.67 -23.23
N ASN A 382 16.97 -2.94 -23.59
CA ASN A 382 17.72 -2.04 -22.72
C ASN A 382 17.32 -0.57 -22.88
N GLN A 383 16.26 -0.27 -23.64
CA GLN A 383 15.75 1.08 -23.87
C GLN A 383 14.37 1.24 -23.23
N LEU A 384 14.10 2.46 -22.76
CA LEU A 384 12.82 2.84 -22.17
C LEU A 384 12.29 4.09 -22.88
N GLY A 385 10.98 4.16 -23.05
CA GLY A 385 10.21 5.27 -23.59
C GLY A 385 9.32 5.86 -22.50
N TYR A 386 9.75 7.01 -21.95
CA TYR A 386 9.05 7.73 -20.89
C TYR A 386 8.63 6.84 -19.70
N PRO A 387 9.56 6.21 -18.97
CA PRO A 387 9.19 5.34 -17.84
C PRO A 387 8.37 6.10 -16.80
N ARG A 388 7.25 5.51 -16.35
CA ARG A 388 6.31 6.14 -15.39
C ARG A 388 6.31 5.39 -14.06
N GLY A 389 5.40 4.43 -13.88
CA GLY A 389 5.34 3.61 -12.67
C GLY A 389 6.54 2.69 -12.53
N VAL A 390 7.01 2.52 -11.29
CA VAL A 390 8.04 1.54 -10.93
C VAL A 390 7.60 0.76 -9.71
N SER A 391 7.90 -0.53 -9.68
CA SER A 391 7.70 -1.37 -8.51
C SER A 391 8.77 -2.47 -8.46
N LEU A 392 8.98 -3.05 -7.30
CA LEU A 392 9.92 -4.12 -7.06
C LEU A 392 9.18 -5.35 -6.53
N ASP A 393 9.48 -6.54 -7.08
CA ASP A 393 8.96 -7.79 -6.51
C ASP A 393 9.74 -8.23 -5.26
N ARG A 394 9.31 -9.34 -4.64
CA ARG A 394 9.93 -9.83 -3.41
C ARG A 394 11.41 -10.25 -3.60
N HIS A 395 11.85 -10.43 -4.83
CA HIS A 395 13.22 -10.79 -5.20
C HIS A 395 14.05 -9.57 -5.60
N GLY A 396 13.46 -8.36 -5.57
CA GLY A 396 14.09 -7.11 -5.97
C GLY A 396 14.16 -6.89 -7.48
N ASN A 397 13.44 -7.69 -8.27
CA ASN A 397 13.34 -7.44 -9.70
C ASN A 397 12.51 -6.19 -9.94
N LEU A 398 12.99 -5.33 -10.84
CA LEU A 398 12.38 -4.06 -11.16
C LEU A 398 11.33 -4.21 -12.26
N TYR A 399 10.13 -3.73 -12.01
CA TYR A 399 9.05 -3.61 -12.98
C TYR A 399 8.85 -2.13 -13.33
N VAL A 400 8.76 -1.83 -14.63
CA VAL A 400 8.66 -0.46 -15.14
C VAL A 400 7.52 -0.38 -16.14
N ALA A 401 6.61 0.58 -15.95
CA ALA A 401 5.66 0.98 -16.99
C ALA A 401 6.42 1.77 -18.05
N ASP A 402 6.70 1.13 -19.17
CA ASP A 402 7.43 1.66 -20.31
C ASP A 402 6.43 2.35 -21.26
N ASN A 403 5.97 3.52 -20.82
CA ASN A 403 4.72 4.16 -21.22
C ASN A 403 4.54 4.33 -22.74
N SER A 404 5.51 4.89 -23.45
CA SER A 404 5.35 5.10 -24.90
C SER A 404 5.66 3.87 -25.74
N ASN A 405 6.13 2.80 -25.10
CA ASN A 405 6.34 1.50 -25.72
C ASN A 405 5.18 0.53 -25.42
N ASP A 406 4.11 1.01 -24.78
CA ASP A 406 2.87 0.28 -24.50
C ASP A 406 3.10 -1.08 -23.82
N ARG A 407 4.07 -1.12 -22.89
CA ARG A 407 4.49 -2.37 -22.24
C ARG A 407 4.91 -2.15 -20.78
N VAL A 408 5.00 -3.26 -20.06
CA VAL A 408 5.70 -3.35 -18.78
C VAL A 408 6.93 -4.21 -18.96
N GLN A 409 8.09 -3.68 -18.57
CA GLN A 409 9.36 -4.40 -18.59
C GLN A 409 9.78 -4.81 -17.19
N ARG A 410 10.35 -6.02 -17.08
CA ARG A 410 10.99 -6.53 -15.87
C ARG A 410 12.51 -6.63 -16.06
N PHE A 411 13.27 -6.05 -15.15
CA PHE A 411 14.73 -6.16 -15.07
C PHE A 411 15.09 -6.98 -13.84
N SER A 412 15.82 -8.08 -14.01
CA SER A 412 16.09 -9.02 -12.93
C SER A 412 17.34 -8.63 -12.18
N ILE A 413 17.40 -8.85 -10.86
CA ILE A 413 18.69 -8.76 -10.16
C ILE A 413 19.62 -9.87 -10.67
N GLU A 414 20.83 -9.50 -11.05
CA GLU A 414 21.90 -10.44 -11.39
C GLU A 414 22.25 -11.25 -10.15
N LYS A 415 22.25 -12.58 -10.28
CA LYS A 415 22.75 -13.44 -9.22
C LYS A 415 24.27 -13.34 -9.24
N ASP A 416 24.86 -12.91 -8.12
CA ASP A 416 26.31 -13.05 -7.92
C ASP A 416 26.66 -14.54 -8.14
N CYS A 417 27.46 -14.85 -9.17
CA CYS A 417 27.99 -16.19 -9.42
C CYS A 417 29.07 -16.55 -8.41
#